data_AF-S0FEV9-F1
#
_entry.id   AF-S0FEV9-F1
#
_cell.length_a   1.000
_cell.length_b   1.000
_cell.length_c   1.000
_cell.angle_alpha   90.00
_cell.angle_beta   90.00
_cell.angle_gamma   90.00
#
_symmetry.space_group_name_H-M   'P 1'
#
loop_
_entity.id
_entity.type
_entity.pdbx_description
1 polymer ?
#
loop_
_entity_poly.entity_id
_entity_poly.type
_entity_poly.pdbx_seq_one_letter_code
_entity_poly.pdbx_strand_id
1 'polypeptide(L)'
;MPILKSDKGYYIIISGRCGITYFDEQNKEFILDAEMVNSPLYDFVVSSKNITTSGEVLSDKDIKKIIQRVYELCSDNNIKLLITEN
;
A
#
# COMPACT_ATOMS: atom_id res chain seq x y z
N MET A 1 -4.26 14.85 0.23
CA MET A 1 -4.16 13.38 0.15
C MET A 1 -4.50 12.83 1.53
N PRO A 2 -5.45 11.90 1.67
CA PRO A 2 -5.76 11.32 2.98
C PRO A 2 -4.57 10.48 3.47
N ILE A 3 -4.29 10.59 4.77
CA ILE A 3 -3.24 9.86 5.46
C ILE A 3 -3.93 8.92 6.44
N LEU A 4 -3.66 7.62 6.34
CA LEU A 4 -4.19 6.61 7.25
C LEU A 4 -3.06 6.14 8.15
N LYS A 5 -3.22 6.28 9.46
CA LYS A 5 -2.17 5.99 10.45
C LYS A 5 -2.52 4.77 11.27
N SER A 6 -1.53 3.93 11.53
CA SER A 6 -1.61 2.85 12.51
C SER A 6 -1.13 3.32 13.87
N ASP A 7 -1.70 2.77 14.95
CA ASP A 7 -1.20 2.93 16.31
C ASP A 7 0.22 2.35 16.49
N LYS A 8 0.67 1.51 15.55
CA LYS A 8 2.01 0.91 15.53
C LYS A 8 3.07 1.82 14.90
N GLY A 9 2.71 3.01 14.45
CA GLY A 9 3.64 4.03 13.95
C GLY A 9 3.91 4.01 12.43
N TYR A 10 3.40 3.03 11.69
CA TYR A 10 3.39 3.06 10.23
C TYR A 10 2.13 3.75 9.69
N TYR A 11 2.19 4.24 8.46
CA TYR A 11 1.06 4.92 7.82
C TYR A 11 1.08 4.78 6.30
N ILE A 12 -0.05 5.06 5.66
CA ILE A 12 -0.12 5.18 4.20
C ILE A 12 -0.62 6.57 3.79
N ILE A 13 -0.16 7.02 2.63
CA ILE A 13 -0.69 8.19 1.92
C ILE A 13 -1.36 7.68 0.65
N ILE A 14 -2.63 8.05 0.46
CA ILE A 14 -3.36 7.70 -0.76
C ILE A 14 -3.30 8.90 -1.71
N SER A 15 -2.56 8.73 -2.80
CA SER A 15 -2.22 9.79 -3.76
C SER A 15 -3.23 9.85 -4.91
N GLY A 16 -4.53 9.81 -4.61
CA GLY A 16 -5.60 9.89 -5.60
C GLY A 16 -5.46 8.81 -6.69
N ARG A 17 -5.32 9.23 -7.96
CA ARG A 17 -5.16 8.31 -9.11
C ARG A 17 -3.78 7.65 -9.21
N CYS A 18 -2.80 8.07 -8.41
CA CYS A 18 -1.38 7.83 -8.67
C CYS A 18 -0.68 6.92 -7.66
N GLY A 19 -1.42 6.13 -6.89
CA GLY A 19 -0.83 5.08 -6.06
C GLY A 19 -0.98 5.26 -4.55
N ILE A 20 -0.46 4.26 -3.84
CA ILE A 20 -0.40 4.22 -2.37
C ILE A 20 1.07 4.30 -1.97
N THR A 21 1.41 5.26 -1.11
CA THR A 21 2.73 5.32 -0.51
C THR A 21 2.65 4.82 0.92
N TYR A 22 3.41 3.79 1.25
CA TYR A 22 3.53 3.24 2.59
C TYR A 22 4.80 3.78 3.26
N PHE A 23 4.66 4.15 4.53
CA PHE A 23 5.77 4.55 5.40
C PHE A 23 5.80 3.63 6.61
N ASP A 24 6.95 3.01 6.87
CA ASP A 24 7.13 2.17 8.04
C ASP A 24 7.35 2.98 9.33
N GLU A 25 7.58 2.29 10.44
CA GLU A 25 7.82 2.89 11.75
C GLU A 25 9.09 3.76 11.81
N GLN A 26 10.00 3.62 10.85
CA GLN A 26 11.23 4.40 10.72
C GLN A 26 11.07 5.55 9.72
N ASN A 27 9.86 5.79 9.21
CA ASN A 27 9.55 6.69 8.10
C ASN A 27 10.27 6.33 6.79
N LYS A 28 10.64 5.06 6.60
CA LYS A 28 11.13 4.58 5.31
C LYS A 28 9.97 4.49 4.34
N GLU A 29 10.16 5.05 3.16
CA GLU A 29 9.15 5.15 2.11
C GLU A 29 9.17 3.94 1.18
N PHE A 30 7.97 3.43 0.89
CA PHE A 30 7.74 2.38 -0.10
C PHE A 30 6.58 2.81 -1.00
N ILE A 31 6.82 2.81 -2.31
CA ILE A 31 5.84 3.18 -3.31
C ILE A 31 5.17 1.90 -3.80
N LEU A 32 3.85 1.84 -3.64
CA LEU A 32 3.01 0.79 -4.21
C LEU A 32 2.31 1.37 -5.43
N ASP A 33 2.65 0.85 -6.60
CA ASP A 33 1.97 1.15 -7.84
C ASP A 33 0.54 0.60 -7.77
N ALA A 34 -0.39 1.49 -7.42
CA ALA A 34 -1.79 1.15 -7.20
C ALA A 34 -2.65 1.84 -8.26
N GLU A 35 -3.43 1.06 -8.98
CA GLU A 35 -4.38 1.54 -9.95
C GLU A 35 -5.75 1.72 -9.31
N MET A 36 -6.30 2.93 -9.38
CA MET A 36 -7.68 3.17 -8.97
C MET A 36 -8.62 2.59 -10.04
N VAL A 37 -9.58 1.78 -9.63
CA VAL A 37 -10.49 1.08 -10.56
C VAL A 37 -11.93 1.57 -10.40
N ASN A 38 -12.65 1.61 -11.52
CA ASN A 38 -14.09 1.88 -11.50
C ASN A 38 -14.84 0.56 -11.32
N SER A 39 -14.93 0.08 -10.07
CA SER A 39 -15.54 -1.21 -9.73
C SER A 39 -16.38 -1.11 -8.45
N PRO A 40 -17.53 -1.80 -8.35
CA PRO A 40 -18.26 -1.89 -7.08
C PRO A 40 -17.53 -2.76 -6.03
N LEU A 41 -16.56 -3.56 -6.46
CA LEU A 41 -15.88 -4.54 -5.62
C LEU A 41 -14.57 -4.03 -5.02
N TYR A 42 -13.86 -3.15 -5.73
CA TYR A 42 -12.53 -2.69 -5.34
C TYR A 42 -12.38 -1.21 -5.67
N ASP A 43 -11.65 -0.48 -4.83
CA ASP A 43 -11.27 0.91 -5.07
C ASP A 43 -9.90 0.97 -5.75
N PHE A 44 -8.99 0.06 -5.36
CA PHE A 44 -7.62 0.00 -5.85
C PHE A 44 -7.17 -1.43 -6.17
N VAL A 45 -6.30 -1.56 -7.16
CA VAL A 45 -5.55 -2.78 -7.47
C VAL A 45 -4.07 -2.52 -7.28
N VAL A 46 -3.39 -3.40 -6.55
CA VAL A 46 -1.96 -3.31 -6.26
C VAL A 46 -1.26 -4.57 -6.75
N SER A 47 -0.15 -4.42 -7.47
CA SER A 47 0.74 -5.54 -7.78
C SER A 47 1.81 -5.67 -6.70
N SER A 48 1.94 -6.87 -6.12
CA SER A 48 2.98 -7.16 -5.13
C SER A 48 4.40 -7.03 -5.69
N LYS A 49 4.56 -7.14 -7.01
CA LYS A 49 5.86 -7.00 -7.70
C LYS A 49 6.26 -5.57 -7.97
N ASN A 50 5.33 -4.62 -7.90
CA ASN A 50 5.59 -3.21 -8.20
C ASN A 50 5.82 -2.37 -6.93
N ILE A 51 6.15 -3.02 -5.81
CA ILE A 51 6.53 -2.32 -4.59
C ILE A 51 8.00 -1.92 -4.70
N THR A 52 8.27 -0.62 -4.66
CA THR A 52 9.61 -0.06 -4.82
C THR A 52 10.00 0.78 -3.62
N THR A 53 11.29 0.82 -3.33
CA THR A 53 11.91 1.69 -2.33
C THR A 53 13.19 2.27 -2.93
N SER A 54 13.66 3.41 -2.43
CA SER A 54 14.90 4.00 -2.93
C SER A 54 16.12 3.12 -2.62
N GLY A 55 16.68 2.49 -3.66
CA GLY A 55 18.02 1.91 -3.64
C GLY A 55 18.15 0.49 -3.09
N GLU A 56 17.05 -0.21 -2.81
CA GLU A 56 17.11 -1.57 -2.24
C GLU A 56 16.14 -2.53 -2.94
N VAL A 57 16.57 -3.79 -3.07
CA VAL A 57 15.71 -4.90 -3.49
C VAL A 57 15.00 -5.45 -2.26
N LEU A 58 13.67 -5.48 -2.29
CA LEU A 58 12.87 -6.02 -1.20
C LEU A 58 12.86 -7.54 -1.24
N SER A 59 12.90 -8.16 -0.06
CA SER A 59 12.65 -9.60 0.06
C SER A 59 11.14 -9.89 -0.02
N ASP A 60 10.76 -11.11 -0.41
CA ASP A 60 9.36 -11.56 -0.41
C ASP A 60 8.69 -11.40 0.97
N LYS A 61 9.48 -11.54 2.05
CA LYS A 61 9.01 -11.36 3.42
C LYS A 61 8.64 -9.90 3.69
N ASP A 62 9.44 -8.96 3.21
CA ASP A 62 9.18 -7.52 3.38
C ASP A 62 7.99 -7.09 2.54
N ILE A 63 7.91 -7.57 1.29
CA ILE A 63 6.77 -7.34 0.40
C ILE A 63 5.47 -7.80 1.06
N LYS A 64 5.42 -9.04 1.57
CA LYS A 64 4.23 -9.58 2.27
C LYS A 64 3.86 -8.75 3.50
N LYS A 65 4.86 -8.31 4.27
CA LYS A 65 4.63 -7.46 5.46
C LYS A 65 4.04 -6.10 5.06
N ILE A 66 4.56 -5.46 4.02
CA ILE A 66 4.07 -4.17 3.52
C ILE A 66 2.62 -4.32 3.05
N ILE A 67 2.35 -5.32 2.20
CA ILE A 67 1.01 -5.60 1.67
C ILE A 67 0.00 -5.82 2.79
N GLN A 68 0.35 -6.65 3.78
CA GLN A 68 -0.52 -6.91 4.91
C GLN A 68 -0.89 -5.60 5.65
N ARG A 69 0.10 -4.75 5.92
CA ARG A 69 -0.10 -3.49 6.65
C ARG A 69 -0.92 -2.48 5.87
N VAL A 70 -0.71 -2.40 4.55
CA VAL A 70 -1.50 -1.56 3.65
C VAL A 70 -2.95 -2.07 3.63
N TYR A 71 -3.14 -3.38 3.52
CA TYR A 71 -4.47 -3.99 3.52
C TYR A 71 -5.23 -3.72 4.83
N GLU A 72 -4.57 -3.88 5.99
CA GLU A 72 -5.14 -3.55 7.31
C GLU A 72 -5.63 -2.09 7.35
N LEU A 73 -4.77 -1.13 6.99
CA LEU A 73 -5.13 0.29 7.02
C LEU A 73 -6.25 0.64 6.05
N CYS A 74 -6.25 0.05 4.85
CA CYS A 74 -7.33 0.24 3.88
C CYS A 74 -8.65 -0.33 4.42
N SER A 75 -8.64 -1.56 4.94
CA SER A 75 -9.83 -2.23 5.50
C SER A 75 -10.44 -1.44 6.65
N ASP A 76 -9.62 -0.96 7.60
CA ASP A 76 -10.07 -0.16 8.74
C ASP A 76 -10.74 1.17 8.32
N ASN A 77 -10.45 1.64 7.11
CA ASN A 77 -10.99 2.88 6.55
C ASN A 77 -12.02 2.64 5.42
N ASN A 78 -12.54 1.41 5.29
CA ASN A 78 -13.51 1.00 4.26
C ASN A 78 -13.00 1.17 2.82
N ILE A 79 -11.69 1.03 2.59
CA ILE A 79 -11.06 1.07 1.27
C ILE A 79 -10.80 -0.36 0.83
N LYS A 80 -11.35 -0.75 -0.32
CA LYS A 80 -11.29 -2.11 -0.85
C LYS A 80 -10.07 -2.26 -1.75
N LEU A 81 -9.07 -2.98 -1.27
CA LEU A 81 -7.83 -3.25 -1.99
C LEU A 81 -7.86 -4.66 -2.62
N LEU A 82 -7.55 -4.76 -3.91
CA LEU A 82 -7.22 -6.03 -4.57
C LEU A 82 -5.71 -6.16 -4.70
N ILE A 83 -5.14 -7.27 -4.21
CA ILE A 83 -3.72 -7.58 -4.37
C ILE A 83 -3.58 -8.61 -5.49
N THR A 84 -2.67 -8.35 -6.42
CA THR A 84 -2.35 -9.25 -7.53
C THR A 84 -0.89 -9.68 -7.46
N GLU A 85 -0.62 -10.93 -7.84
CA GLU A 85 0.73 -11.53 -7.83
C GLU A 85 1.31 -11.74 -9.25
N ASN A 86 0.69 -11.12 -10.28
CA ASN A 86 1.03 -11.32 -11.69
C ASN A 86 2.48 -11.01 -12.02
#